data_AF-A0A4V3WFU2-F1
#
_entry.id   AF-A0A4V3WFU2-F1
#
_cell.length_a   1.000
_cell.length_b   1.000
_cell.length_c   1.000
_cell.angle_alpha   90.00
_cell.angle_beta   90.00
_cell.angle_gamma   90.00
#
_symmetry.space_group_name_H-M   'P 1'
#
loop_
_entity.id
_entity.type
_entity.pdbx_description
1 polymer ?
#
loop_
_entity_poly.entity_id
_entity_poly.type
_entity_poly.pdbx_seq_one_letter_code
_entity_poly.pdbx_strand_id
1 'polypeptide(L)'
;MDKAGAIGDWRTVPVKLLDIRRIAPQPGSEPPYRLPANAFLFVSRGEAAIRLDGGRTANGRELMLHGVRGDSLSVGSDRPPLEYYLILYKPLELASGTPAHSLRYHYQAGRPWLLRQLLERMHPLWTEGGELDKLQAFGLFYQFVHEQFRQLNEDAEQPAKPQLADEIADYIRSRLREAISMETLSQTFHYSPHYLSRVFRRKYGRSPLSHLVHARMNRAKQLLAETDVSIRDIAESVGYSDMYYFTRLFKKQTGVTPVQYRMRLLGLQGSIRPTLTSNSFIAPPAAGDYSVDSLSDNHYQQVTWGVNALNRTLKPTLAASLLFAFSLLLAACGGSGTNNVPGASEETGQAAESGTRTYTDALGNRVEIPAAPQRAVVVVYGGYLLPLGLKPVGADQGTLEQYPDELAGVSNIGEGLGSEETIAALQPDLIVVPDYFDPASYANYGKIAPTIAVAWGGDPDVVNTLRDMGDIMNRQDEAEAWIAKFEEKLQRIRDHIDVKLAPGTTAITFIHYEGEFLIGGEGGTLGKLIYKDYGFEMPEQLKQYSDGGAALSEEAFVAQPADYFFTQMTDEELANFKEMIQKPVYRTIPAVQHGRIINVTRDKWNYGPYLVDQAVDELIDQMNEIKS
;
A
#
# COMPACT_ATOMS: atom_id res chain seq x y z
N MET A 1 -13.26 4.11 -45.25
CA MET A 1 -13.51 2.78 -44.68
C MET A 1 -14.33 3.02 -43.43
N ASP A 2 -15.59 2.59 -43.38
CA ASP A 2 -16.45 2.79 -42.19
C ASP A 2 -16.02 1.82 -41.07
N LYS A 3 -14.99 2.24 -40.33
CA LYS A 3 -14.42 1.44 -39.23
C LYS A 3 -15.37 1.35 -38.04
N ALA A 4 -16.20 2.37 -37.81
CA ALA A 4 -17.14 2.42 -36.70
C ALA A 4 -18.28 1.40 -36.90
N GLY A 5 -18.85 1.33 -38.10
CA GLY A 5 -19.83 0.30 -38.47
C GLY A 5 -19.24 -1.11 -38.34
N ALA A 6 -18.00 -1.31 -38.80
CA ALA A 6 -17.30 -2.58 -38.69
C ALA A 6 -17.11 -3.05 -37.23
N ILE A 7 -16.72 -2.16 -36.32
CA ILE A 7 -16.56 -2.46 -34.89
C ILE A 7 -17.93 -2.76 -34.25
N GLY A 8 -18.98 -2.03 -34.66
CA GLY A 8 -20.35 -2.27 -34.20
C GLY A 8 -20.84 -3.69 -34.47
N ASP A 9 -20.56 -4.23 -35.66
CA ASP A 9 -20.91 -5.60 -36.04
C ASP A 9 -20.27 -6.66 -35.12
N TRP A 10 -19.05 -6.43 -34.62
CA TRP A 10 -18.37 -7.36 -33.71
C TRP A 10 -18.98 -7.42 -32.32
N ARG A 11 -19.76 -6.40 -31.95
CA ARG A 11 -20.53 -6.37 -30.69
C ARG A 11 -21.88 -7.08 -30.83
N THR A 12 -22.51 -7.02 -32.00
CA THR A 12 -23.90 -7.46 -32.20
C THR A 12 -24.03 -8.80 -32.91
N VAL A 13 -23.03 -9.21 -33.71
CA VAL A 13 -23.05 -10.45 -34.49
C VAL A 13 -22.07 -11.45 -33.87
N PRO A 14 -22.57 -12.52 -33.21
CA PRO A 14 -21.72 -13.57 -32.70
C PRO A 14 -20.97 -14.28 -33.84
N VAL A 15 -19.80 -14.81 -33.53
CA VAL A 15 -19.00 -15.57 -34.48
C VAL A 15 -18.78 -16.99 -33.99
N LYS A 16 -18.56 -17.90 -34.93
CA LYS A 16 -18.02 -19.24 -34.68
C LYS A 16 -16.57 -19.27 -35.14
N LEU A 17 -15.66 -19.52 -34.21
CA LEU A 17 -14.26 -19.80 -34.52
C LEU A 17 -14.18 -21.17 -35.19
N LEU A 18 -13.49 -21.26 -36.33
CA LEU A 18 -13.42 -22.47 -37.15
C LEU A 18 -12.06 -23.14 -37.09
N ASP A 19 -10.98 -22.35 -37.08
CA ASP A 19 -9.62 -22.89 -37.04
C ASP A 19 -8.58 -21.82 -36.64
N ILE A 20 -7.47 -22.25 -36.03
CA ILE A 20 -6.31 -21.41 -35.72
C ILE A 20 -5.05 -22.17 -36.10
N ARG A 21 -4.35 -21.68 -37.13
CA ARG A 21 -3.16 -22.31 -37.68
C ARG A 21 -1.94 -21.45 -37.45
N ARG A 22 -0.81 -22.11 -37.20
CA ARG A 22 0.53 -21.55 -37.28
C ARG A 22 1.24 -22.19 -38.47
N ILE A 23 1.63 -21.39 -39.44
CA ILE A 23 2.16 -21.86 -40.74
C ILE A 23 3.57 -21.31 -40.92
N ALA A 24 4.52 -22.21 -41.18
CA ALA A 24 5.89 -21.90 -41.57
C ALA A 24 6.10 -22.40 -43.01
N PRO A 25 5.79 -21.58 -44.03
CA PRO A 25 5.85 -22.01 -45.43
C PRO A 25 7.29 -22.32 -45.85
N GLN A 26 7.44 -23.25 -46.81
CA GLN A 26 8.75 -23.53 -47.40
C GLN A 26 9.19 -22.37 -48.33
N PRO A 27 10.50 -22.17 -48.53
CA PRO A 27 11.00 -21.15 -49.45
C PRO A 27 10.47 -21.38 -50.89
N GLY A 28 9.71 -20.42 -51.41
CA GLY A 28 9.07 -20.49 -52.73
C GLY A 28 7.67 -19.85 -52.73
N SER A 29 7.06 -19.71 -53.91
CA SER A 29 5.66 -19.25 -54.00
C SER A 29 4.71 -20.41 -53.74
N GLU A 30 4.02 -20.41 -52.60
CA GLU A 30 2.89 -21.32 -52.40
C GLU A 30 1.75 -21.01 -53.38
N PRO A 31 1.03 -22.03 -53.87
CA PRO A 31 -0.13 -21.81 -54.72
C PRO A 31 -1.19 -20.97 -54.00
N PRO A 32 -2.00 -20.18 -54.72
CA PRO A 32 -3.02 -19.35 -54.09
C PRO A 32 -4.00 -20.19 -53.27
N TYR A 33 -4.14 -19.85 -51.99
CA TYR A 33 -5.04 -20.46 -51.04
C TYR A 33 -6.39 -19.74 -51.03
N ARG A 34 -7.47 -20.43 -51.39
CA ARG A 34 -8.81 -19.85 -51.37
C ARG A 34 -9.38 -19.91 -49.96
N LEU A 35 -9.68 -18.76 -49.36
CA LEU A 35 -10.18 -18.67 -48.00
C LEU A 35 -11.56 -19.36 -47.86
N PRO A 36 -11.69 -20.44 -47.06
CA PRO A 36 -12.95 -21.15 -46.90
C PRO A 36 -13.97 -20.40 -46.03
N ALA A 37 -13.50 -19.43 -45.24
CA ALA A 37 -14.25 -18.58 -44.32
C ALA A 37 -13.57 -17.21 -44.18
N ASN A 38 -14.10 -16.31 -43.35
CA ASN A 38 -13.40 -15.06 -43.04
C ASN A 38 -12.13 -15.37 -42.26
N ALA A 39 -11.09 -14.57 -42.48
CA ALA A 39 -9.78 -14.88 -41.96
C ALA A 39 -9.02 -13.65 -41.47
N PHE A 40 -8.35 -13.82 -40.33
CA PHE A 40 -7.26 -12.95 -39.91
C PHE A 40 -5.92 -13.62 -40.19
N LEU A 41 -4.97 -12.84 -40.68
CA LEU A 41 -3.59 -13.27 -40.89
C LEU A 41 -2.63 -12.30 -40.21
N PHE A 42 -1.72 -12.85 -39.40
CA PHE A 42 -0.67 -12.07 -38.73
C PHE A 42 0.70 -12.69 -38.97
N VAL A 43 1.65 -11.91 -39.51
CA VAL A 43 3.04 -12.34 -39.75
C VAL A 43 3.83 -12.27 -38.44
N SER A 44 4.15 -13.43 -37.85
CA SER A 44 4.83 -13.53 -36.55
C SER A 44 6.36 -13.50 -36.67
N ARG A 45 6.91 -13.92 -37.82
CA ARG A 45 8.36 -13.95 -38.07
C ARG A 45 8.67 -13.76 -39.55
N GLY A 46 9.73 -13.01 -39.84
CA GLY A 46 10.21 -12.82 -41.21
C GLY A 46 9.49 -11.66 -41.92
N GLU A 47 9.83 -11.52 -43.20
CA GLU A 47 9.23 -10.52 -44.08
C GLU A 47 8.34 -11.24 -45.08
N ALA A 48 7.06 -10.86 -45.13
CA ALA A 48 6.08 -11.48 -45.99
C ALA A 48 5.68 -10.54 -47.13
N ALA A 49 5.53 -11.11 -48.33
CA ALA A 49 4.80 -10.52 -49.42
C ALA A 49 3.44 -11.21 -49.53
N ILE A 50 2.38 -10.48 -49.21
CA ILE A 50 1.01 -11.00 -49.17
C ILE A 50 0.20 -10.40 -50.31
N ARG A 51 -0.48 -11.26 -51.08
CA ARG A 51 -1.45 -10.88 -52.09
C ARG A 51 -2.83 -11.38 -51.68
N LEU A 52 -3.80 -10.47 -51.65
CA LEU A 52 -5.22 -10.76 -51.52
C LEU A 52 -5.92 -10.26 -52.79
N ASP A 53 -6.95 -10.95 -53.27
CA ASP A 53 -7.69 -10.64 -54.50
C ASP A 53 -7.89 -9.13 -54.76
N GLY A 54 -7.69 -8.70 -56.01
CA GLY A 54 -7.84 -7.30 -56.45
C GLY A 54 -6.56 -6.46 -56.48
N GLY A 55 -5.37 -7.09 -56.49
CA GLY A 55 -4.09 -6.40 -56.70
C GLY A 55 -3.51 -5.70 -55.47
N ARG A 56 -4.11 -5.88 -54.28
CA ARG A 56 -3.56 -5.35 -53.03
C ARG A 56 -2.39 -6.23 -52.59
N THR A 57 -1.21 -5.62 -52.63
CA THR A 57 0.05 -6.22 -52.20
C THR A 57 0.47 -5.55 -50.90
N ALA A 58 0.68 -6.35 -49.86
CA ALA A 58 1.23 -5.88 -48.60
C ALA A 58 2.59 -6.55 -48.42
N ASN A 59 3.64 -5.74 -48.28
CA ASN A 59 5.00 -6.22 -48.07
C ASN A 59 5.55 -5.65 -46.78
N GLY A 60 6.14 -6.49 -45.94
CA GLY A 60 6.73 -6.04 -44.69
C GLY A 60 6.79 -7.12 -43.62
N ARG A 61 7.26 -6.68 -42.44
CA ARG A 61 7.26 -7.47 -41.21
C ARG A 61 6.02 -7.13 -40.41
N GLU A 62 5.58 -8.06 -39.56
CA GLU A 62 4.55 -7.77 -38.54
C GLU A 62 3.24 -7.24 -39.17
N LEU A 63 2.92 -7.74 -40.37
CA LEU A 63 1.72 -7.37 -41.10
C LEU A 63 0.50 -8.05 -40.49
N MET A 64 -0.57 -7.27 -40.32
CA MET A 64 -1.89 -7.75 -39.96
C MET A 64 -2.83 -7.57 -41.16
N LEU A 65 -3.61 -8.61 -41.47
CA LEU A 65 -4.55 -8.62 -42.58
C LEU A 65 -5.87 -9.27 -42.18
N HIS A 66 -6.96 -8.74 -42.72
CA HIS A 66 -8.27 -9.37 -42.69
C HIS A 66 -8.79 -9.60 -44.11
N GLY A 67 -9.13 -10.85 -44.41
CA GLY A 67 -9.72 -11.30 -45.67
C GLY A 67 -11.07 -11.95 -45.44
N VAL A 68 -11.90 -12.01 -46.48
CA VAL A 68 -13.25 -12.61 -46.38
C VAL A 68 -13.32 -13.92 -47.15
N ARG A 69 -14.34 -14.71 -46.84
CA ARG A 69 -14.62 -15.98 -47.52
C ARG A 69 -14.59 -15.80 -49.04
N GLY A 70 -13.84 -16.67 -49.72
CA GLY A 70 -13.73 -16.72 -51.17
C GLY A 70 -12.53 -15.96 -51.74
N ASP A 71 -11.90 -15.07 -50.97
CA ASP A 71 -10.69 -14.36 -51.40
C ASP A 71 -9.54 -15.35 -51.65
N SER A 72 -8.76 -15.09 -52.70
CA SER A 72 -7.51 -15.77 -53.02
C SER A 72 -6.34 -15.14 -52.25
N LEU A 73 -5.72 -15.91 -51.36
CA LEU A 73 -4.59 -15.52 -50.54
C LEU A 73 -3.30 -16.15 -51.07
N SER A 74 -2.26 -15.34 -51.31
CA SER A 74 -0.90 -15.85 -51.55
C SER A 74 0.06 -15.21 -50.56
N VAL A 75 0.84 -16.03 -49.86
CA VAL A 75 1.84 -15.57 -48.90
C VAL A 75 3.19 -16.12 -49.36
N GLY A 76 4.16 -15.23 -49.55
CA GLY A 76 5.52 -15.60 -49.91
C GLY A 76 6.54 -14.80 -49.12
N SER A 77 7.80 -15.22 -49.19
CA SER A 77 8.92 -14.47 -48.66
C SER A 77 10.13 -14.61 -49.57
N ASP A 78 10.81 -13.50 -49.83
CA ASP A 78 12.10 -13.49 -50.53
C ASP A 78 13.25 -13.84 -49.57
N ARG A 79 13.00 -13.90 -48.24
CA ARG A 79 14.01 -14.09 -47.19
C ARG A 79 13.48 -14.98 -46.05
N PRO A 80 13.69 -16.31 -46.10
CA PRO A 80 13.34 -17.19 -44.99
C PRO A 80 14.17 -16.87 -43.73
N PRO A 81 13.66 -17.15 -42.51
CA PRO A 81 12.43 -17.87 -42.20
C PRO A 81 11.18 -16.97 -42.18
N LEU A 82 10.06 -17.48 -42.72
CA LEU A 82 8.73 -16.86 -42.63
C LEU A 82 7.84 -17.72 -41.74
N GLU A 83 7.07 -17.07 -40.85
CA GLU A 83 6.03 -17.70 -40.06
C GLU A 83 4.85 -16.74 -39.91
N TYR A 84 3.63 -17.28 -40.00
CA TYR A 84 2.41 -16.51 -39.79
C TYR A 84 1.31 -17.34 -39.15
N TYR A 85 0.38 -16.65 -38.51
CA TYR A 85 -0.86 -17.24 -37.99
C TYR A 85 -2.02 -16.98 -38.94
N LEU A 86 -2.90 -17.96 -39.11
CA LEU A 86 -4.15 -17.85 -39.86
C LEU A 86 -5.32 -18.28 -38.96
N ILE A 87 -6.22 -17.34 -38.65
CA ILE A 87 -7.43 -17.59 -37.86
C ILE A 87 -8.62 -17.58 -38.80
N LEU A 88 -9.40 -18.66 -38.83
CA LEU A 88 -10.62 -18.80 -39.62
C LEU A 88 -11.85 -18.69 -38.73
N TYR A 89 -12.83 -17.89 -39.13
CA TYR A 89 -14.08 -17.73 -38.39
C TYR A 89 -15.28 -17.50 -39.32
N LYS A 90 -16.48 -17.72 -38.79
CA LYS A 90 -17.74 -17.51 -39.50
C LYS A 90 -18.71 -16.68 -38.63
N PRO A 91 -19.24 -15.53 -39.10
CA PRO A 91 -20.32 -14.85 -38.41
C PRO A 91 -21.61 -15.72 -38.43
N LEU A 92 -22.33 -15.73 -37.31
CA LEU A 92 -23.63 -16.36 -37.17
C LEU A 92 -24.67 -15.34 -37.63
N GLU A 93 -25.31 -15.58 -38.78
CA GLU A 93 -26.14 -14.59 -39.48
C GLU A 93 -27.27 -14.01 -38.63
N LEU A 94 -27.44 -12.69 -38.67
CA LEU A 94 -28.72 -12.03 -38.42
C LEU A 94 -29.47 -11.88 -39.74
N ALA A 95 -30.76 -12.20 -39.72
CA ALA A 95 -31.63 -12.46 -40.88
C ALA A 95 -31.85 -11.31 -41.89
N SER A 96 -31.15 -10.18 -41.81
CA SER A 96 -31.50 -9.01 -42.63
C SER A 96 -30.32 -8.06 -42.90
N GLY A 97 -29.68 -8.23 -44.06
CA GLY A 97 -28.99 -7.16 -44.80
C GLY A 97 -27.59 -6.77 -44.31
N THR A 98 -26.68 -6.65 -45.27
CA THR A 98 -25.22 -6.39 -45.17
C THR A 98 -24.37 -7.56 -44.63
N PRO A 99 -23.37 -8.06 -45.39
CA PRO A 99 -22.50 -9.10 -44.89
C PRO A 99 -21.63 -8.55 -43.75
N ALA A 100 -21.95 -8.97 -42.52
CA ALA A 100 -21.20 -8.62 -41.32
C ALA A 100 -19.74 -9.04 -41.46
N HIS A 101 -18.85 -8.21 -40.95
CA HIS A 101 -17.40 -8.43 -40.98
C HIS A 101 -16.82 -8.64 -42.39
N SER A 102 -17.36 -7.94 -43.39
CA SER A 102 -16.93 -8.06 -44.81
C SER A 102 -15.78 -7.12 -45.21
N LEU A 103 -15.23 -6.36 -44.28
CA LEU A 103 -14.15 -5.40 -44.58
C LEU A 103 -12.84 -6.11 -44.90
N ARG A 104 -12.18 -5.69 -45.99
CA ARG A 104 -10.82 -6.12 -46.35
C ARG A 104 -9.82 -5.02 -46.03
N TYR A 105 -8.85 -5.33 -45.19
CA TYR A 105 -7.81 -4.37 -44.81
C TYR A 105 -6.50 -5.07 -44.46
N HIS A 106 -5.44 -4.28 -44.49
CA HIS A 106 -4.13 -4.64 -44.00
C HIS A 106 -3.49 -3.40 -43.40
N TYR A 107 -2.62 -3.60 -42.42
CA TYR A 107 -1.82 -2.54 -41.81
C TYR A 107 -0.53 -3.14 -41.22
N GLN A 108 0.46 -2.29 -40.98
CA GLN A 108 1.65 -2.69 -40.24
C GLN A 108 1.36 -2.54 -38.75
N ALA A 109 1.46 -3.62 -37.98
CA ALA A 109 1.12 -3.57 -36.57
C ALA A 109 2.07 -2.65 -35.80
N GLY A 110 1.52 -1.62 -35.14
CA GLY A 110 2.29 -0.70 -34.30
C GLY A 110 2.75 -1.31 -32.98
N ARG A 111 2.03 -2.33 -32.47
CA ARG A 111 2.38 -3.09 -31.26
C ARG A 111 2.25 -4.59 -31.53
N PRO A 112 3.09 -5.15 -32.39
CA PRO A 112 2.93 -6.51 -32.92
C PRO A 112 3.05 -7.60 -31.86
N TRP A 113 3.79 -7.32 -30.79
CA TRP A 113 3.98 -8.26 -29.69
C TRP A 113 2.68 -8.57 -28.92
N LEU A 114 1.73 -7.62 -28.82
CA LEU A 114 0.43 -7.86 -28.16
C LEU A 114 -0.42 -8.86 -28.94
N LEU A 115 -0.49 -8.68 -30.27
CA LEU A 115 -1.19 -9.60 -31.16
C LEU A 115 -0.54 -10.99 -31.10
N ARG A 116 0.80 -11.03 -31.13
CA ARG A 116 1.57 -12.27 -31.02
C ARG A 116 1.31 -13.01 -29.70
N GLN A 117 1.27 -12.31 -28.58
CA GLN A 117 0.97 -12.92 -27.27
C GLN A 117 -0.40 -13.59 -27.24
N LEU A 118 -1.42 -12.93 -27.79
CA LEU A 118 -2.77 -13.49 -27.85
C LEU A 118 -2.80 -14.74 -28.73
N LEU A 119 -2.12 -14.71 -29.88
CA LEU A 119 -1.99 -15.84 -30.80
C LEU A 119 -1.23 -17.03 -30.19
N GLU A 120 -0.10 -16.77 -29.51
CA GLU A 120 0.72 -17.80 -28.85
C GLU A 120 -0.03 -18.51 -27.72
N ARG A 121 -0.96 -17.81 -27.03
CA ARG A 121 -1.84 -18.42 -26.03
C ARG A 121 -3.02 -19.16 -26.66
N MET A 122 -3.63 -18.58 -27.69
CA MET A 122 -4.85 -19.09 -28.30
C MET A 122 -4.58 -20.36 -29.14
N HIS A 123 -3.43 -20.46 -29.79
CA HIS A 123 -3.08 -21.58 -30.66
C HIS A 123 -3.03 -22.95 -29.95
N PRO A 124 -2.24 -23.16 -28.88
CA PRO A 124 -2.18 -24.46 -28.20
C PRO A 124 -3.52 -24.85 -27.56
N LEU A 125 -4.26 -23.88 -27.00
CA LEU A 125 -5.61 -24.11 -26.46
C LEU A 125 -6.58 -24.63 -27.53
N TRP A 126 -6.41 -24.19 -28.79
CA TRP A 126 -7.24 -24.62 -29.91
C TRP A 126 -6.82 -25.98 -30.49
N THR A 127 -5.51 -26.21 -30.64
CA THR A 127 -4.99 -27.40 -31.33
C THR A 127 -4.86 -28.62 -30.43
N GLU A 128 -4.52 -28.43 -29.16
CA GLU A 128 -4.20 -29.52 -28.22
C GLU A 128 -5.24 -29.63 -27.09
N GLY A 129 -6.05 -28.59 -26.89
CA GLY A 129 -6.97 -28.47 -25.77
C GLY A 129 -8.35 -29.12 -25.95
N GLY A 130 -9.04 -29.33 -24.81
CA GLY A 130 -10.41 -29.83 -24.75
C GLY A 130 -11.47 -28.74 -24.97
N GLU A 131 -12.75 -29.06 -24.73
CA GLU A 131 -13.85 -28.09 -24.94
C GLU A 131 -13.75 -26.86 -24.03
N LEU A 132 -13.22 -27.02 -22.81
CA LEU A 132 -12.95 -25.89 -21.90
C LEU A 132 -11.85 -24.96 -22.44
N ASP A 133 -10.79 -25.53 -23.01
CA ASP A 133 -9.70 -24.75 -23.61
C ASP A 133 -10.16 -24.00 -24.87
N LYS A 134 -11.03 -24.63 -25.67
CA LYS A 134 -11.67 -23.97 -26.83
C LYS A 134 -12.56 -22.81 -26.41
N LEU A 135 -13.26 -22.91 -25.27
CA LEU A 135 -14.00 -21.79 -24.70
C LEU A 135 -13.05 -20.64 -24.31
N GLN A 136 -11.92 -20.95 -23.67
CA GLN A 136 -10.89 -19.95 -23.36
C GLN A 136 -10.28 -19.32 -24.63
N ALA A 137 -10.01 -20.12 -25.66
CA ALA A 137 -9.53 -19.65 -26.96
C ALA A 137 -10.52 -18.69 -27.62
N PHE A 138 -11.82 -18.95 -27.51
CA PHE A 138 -12.88 -18.05 -27.98
C PHE A 138 -12.87 -16.70 -27.26
N GLY A 139 -12.67 -16.69 -25.94
CA GLY A 139 -12.50 -15.43 -25.18
C GLY A 139 -11.26 -14.64 -25.62
N LEU A 140 -10.13 -15.33 -25.82
CA LEU A 140 -8.89 -14.72 -26.31
C LEU A 140 -9.04 -14.19 -27.75
N PHE A 141 -9.85 -14.85 -28.59
CA PHE A 141 -10.14 -14.38 -29.94
C PHE A 141 -10.81 -13.00 -29.95
N TYR A 142 -11.78 -12.75 -29.06
CA TYR A 142 -12.38 -11.41 -28.96
C TYR A 142 -11.41 -10.36 -28.43
N GLN A 143 -10.50 -10.74 -27.53
CA GLN A 143 -9.41 -9.84 -27.10
C GLN A 143 -8.47 -9.51 -28.28
N PHE A 144 -8.18 -10.50 -29.13
CA PHE A 144 -7.40 -10.30 -30.36
C PHE A 144 -8.11 -9.37 -31.35
N VAL A 145 -9.41 -9.56 -31.57
CA VAL A 145 -10.24 -8.69 -32.43
C VAL A 145 -10.24 -7.25 -31.92
N HIS A 146 -10.38 -7.05 -30.62
CA HIS A 146 -10.29 -5.73 -30.00
C HIS A 146 -8.92 -5.09 -30.25
N GLU A 147 -7.85 -5.81 -29.94
CA GLU A 147 -6.49 -5.29 -30.05
C GLU A 147 -6.12 -4.93 -31.49
N GLN A 148 -6.51 -5.75 -32.47
CA GLN A 148 -6.23 -5.45 -33.87
C GLN A 148 -7.01 -4.22 -34.36
N PHE A 149 -8.24 -3.98 -33.89
CA PHE A 149 -8.97 -2.75 -34.24
C PHE A 149 -8.37 -1.52 -33.57
N ARG A 150 -7.87 -1.65 -32.34
CA ARG A 150 -7.14 -0.58 -31.65
C ARG A 150 -5.94 -0.14 -32.48
N GLN A 151 -5.10 -1.08 -32.92
CA GLN A 151 -3.94 -0.77 -33.74
C GLN A 151 -4.31 -0.27 -35.15
N LEU A 152 -5.37 -0.81 -35.77
CA LEU A 152 -5.89 -0.31 -37.05
C LEU A 152 -6.38 1.15 -36.96
N ASN A 153 -6.88 1.58 -35.80
CA ASN A 153 -7.29 2.97 -35.56
C ASN A 153 -6.07 3.88 -35.32
N GLU A 154 -5.08 3.41 -34.55
CA GLU A 154 -3.81 4.12 -34.33
C GLU A 154 -3.03 4.35 -35.65
N ASP A 155 -3.08 3.43 -36.61
CA ASP A 155 -2.40 3.56 -37.92
C ASP A 155 -2.96 4.68 -38.81
N ALA A 156 -4.20 5.15 -38.56
CA ALA A 156 -4.80 6.27 -39.30
C ALA A 156 -4.41 7.66 -38.77
N GLU A 157 -3.93 7.74 -37.54
CA GLU A 157 -3.49 8.96 -36.87
C GLU A 157 -1.97 8.86 -36.66
N GLN A 158 -1.18 9.07 -37.72
CA GLN A 158 0.30 8.97 -37.77
C GLN A 158 0.94 8.64 -36.41
N PRO A 159 1.07 7.36 -36.04
CA PRO A 159 1.58 7.02 -34.74
C PRO A 159 3.08 7.28 -34.78
N ALA A 160 3.55 8.18 -33.92
CA ALA A 160 4.97 8.20 -33.58
C ALA A 160 5.32 6.77 -33.16
N LYS A 161 6.17 6.10 -33.95
CA LYS A 161 6.61 4.72 -33.70
C LYS A 161 6.85 4.57 -32.19
N PRO A 162 6.10 3.71 -31.47
CA PRO A 162 6.24 3.61 -30.02
C PRO A 162 7.72 3.41 -29.71
N GLN A 163 8.26 4.21 -28.80
CA GLN A 163 9.67 4.08 -28.49
C GLN A 163 9.84 2.68 -27.90
N LEU A 164 10.90 1.98 -28.28
CA LEU A 164 11.19 0.61 -27.80
C LEU A 164 11.02 0.45 -26.26
N ALA A 165 11.26 1.52 -25.49
CA ALA A 165 10.99 1.56 -24.06
C ALA A 165 9.50 1.36 -23.69
N ASP A 166 8.56 1.96 -24.43
CA ASP A 166 7.11 1.81 -24.23
C ASP A 166 6.65 0.38 -24.53
N GLU A 167 7.18 -0.22 -25.61
CA GLU A 167 6.89 -1.61 -25.96
C GLU A 167 7.35 -2.57 -24.85
N ILE A 168 8.53 -2.34 -24.28
CA ILE A 168 9.03 -3.12 -23.13
C ILE A 168 8.15 -2.89 -21.89
N ALA A 169 7.70 -1.67 -21.64
CA ALA A 169 6.88 -1.34 -20.47
C ALA A 169 5.48 -1.99 -20.57
N ASP A 170 4.86 -1.95 -21.74
CA ASP A 170 3.58 -2.62 -21.97
C ASP A 170 3.74 -4.16 -21.91
N TYR A 171 4.87 -4.71 -22.41
CA TYR A 171 5.19 -6.14 -22.26
C TYR A 171 5.27 -6.55 -20.79
N ILE A 172 5.95 -5.76 -19.96
CA ILE A 172 6.03 -5.99 -18.51
C ILE A 172 4.63 -5.94 -17.88
N ARG A 173 3.80 -4.94 -18.23
CA ARG A 173 2.48 -4.75 -17.63
C ARG A 173 1.50 -5.88 -17.96
N SER A 174 1.56 -6.41 -19.17
CA SER A 174 0.67 -7.49 -19.63
C SER A 174 1.06 -8.89 -19.12
N ARG A 175 2.27 -9.05 -18.56
CA ARG A 175 2.85 -10.34 -18.14
C ARG A 175 3.47 -10.29 -16.74
N LEU A 176 2.87 -9.55 -15.81
CA LEU A 176 3.40 -9.42 -14.45
C LEU A 176 3.63 -10.77 -13.76
N ARG A 177 2.76 -11.76 -14.00
CA ARG A 177 2.84 -13.10 -13.40
C ARG A 177 4.02 -13.95 -13.90
N GLU A 178 4.52 -13.71 -15.10
CA GLU A 178 5.52 -14.58 -15.74
C GLU A 178 6.95 -14.29 -15.26
N ALA A 179 7.83 -15.29 -15.29
CA ALA A 179 9.26 -15.10 -14.99
C ALA A 179 9.96 -14.34 -16.13
N ILE A 180 10.08 -13.02 -16.00
CA ILE A 180 10.73 -12.15 -16.99
C ILE A 180 12.18 -11.90 -16.56
N SER A 181 13.13 -12.31 -17.40
CA SER A 181 14.56 -11.98 -17.24
C SER A 181 15.04 -11.05 -18.37
N MET A 182 16.29 -10.56 -18.26
CA MET A 182 16.90 -9.77 -19.33
C MET A 182 17.15 -10.61 -20.59
N GLU A 183 17.42 -11.90 -20.45
CA GLU A 183 17.55 -12.86 -21.53
C GLU A 183 16.21 -13.03 -22.25
N THR A 184 15.10 -13.19 -21.50
CA THR A 184 13.76 -13.26 -22.08
C THR A 184 13.44 -12.00 -22.88
N LEU A 185 13.69 -10.80 -22.31
CA LEU A 185 13.48 -9.54 -23.03
C LEU A 185 14.39 -9.42 -24.27
N SER A 186 15.64 -9.87 -24.18
CA SER A 186 16.56 -9.88 -25.31
C SER A 186 16.08 -10.76 -26.45
N GLN A 187 15.56 -11.95 -26.13
CA GLN A 187 14.99 -12.88 -27.11
C GLN A 187 13.70 -12.33 -27.72
N THR A 188 12.82 -11.76 -26.90
CA THR A 188 11.53 -11.21 -27.34
C THR A 188 11.70 -10.00 -28.26
N PHE A 189 12.57 -9.06 -27.88
CA PHE A 189 12.75 -7.80 -28.63
C PHE A 189 13.91 -7.85 -29.62
N HIS A 190 14.67 -8.96 -29.68
CA HIS A 190 15.82 -9.15 -30.57
C HIS A 190 16.93 -8.09 -30.42
N TYR A 191 17.14 -7.57 -29.20
CA TYR A 191 18.22 -6.63 -28.88
C TYR A 191 19.08 -7.14 -27.73
N SER A 192 20.32 -6.68 -27.64
CA SER A 192 21.19 -7.00 -26.49
C SER A 192 20.60 -6.47 -25.16
N PRO A 193 20.80 -7.18 -24.03
CA PRO A 193 20.37 -6.73 -22.70
C PRO A 193 20.86 -5.32 -22.34
N HIS A 194 22.09 -4.98 -22.75
CA HIS A 194 22.70 -3.68 -22.50
C HIS A 194 21.99 -2.55 -23.26
N TYR A 195 21.63 -2.79 -24.53
CA TYR A 195 20.88 -1.81 -25.33
C TYR A 195 19.49 -1.57 -24.75
N LEU A 196 18.77 -2.64 -24.41
CA LEU A 196 17.44 -2.57 -23.78
C LEU A 196 17.48 -1.77 -22.47
N SER A 197 18.43 -2.08 -21.59
CA SER A 197 18.59 -1.37 -20.31
C SER A 197 18.87 0.12 -20.50
N ARG A 198 19.73 0.49 -21.46
CA ARG A 198 20.09 1.88 -21.75
C ARG A 198 18.91 2.67 -22.30
N VAL A 199 18.19 2.12 -23.27
CA VAL A 199 17.02 2.77 -23.90
C VAL A 199 15.91 2.93 -22.88
N PHE A 200 15.63 1.91 -22.08
CA PHE A 200 14.59 1.95 -21.05
C PHE A 200 14.93 2.96 -19.94
N ARG A 201 16.18 2.97 -19.45
CA ARG A 201 16.64 3.95 -18.44
C ARG A 201 16.53 5.39 -18.92
N ARG A 202 16.84 5.66 -20.18
CA ARG A 202 16.74 7.02 -20.75
C ARG A 202 15.33 7.59 -20.64
N LYS A 203 14.31 6.75 -20.75
CA LYS A 203 12.89 7.17 -20.68
C LYS A 203 12.31 7.11 -19.28
N TYR A 204 12.50 5.99 -18.58
CA TYR A 204 11.83 5.71 -17.30
C TYR A 204 12.71 5.87 -16.06
N GLY A 205 13.99 6.24 -16.22
CA GLY A 205 14.94 6.44 -15.12
C GLY A 205 15.42 5.16 -14.42
N ARG A 206 14.94 3.97 -14.83
CA ARG A 206 15.23 2.67 -14.19
C ARG A 206 15.43 1.56 -15.21
N SER A 207 15.95 0.39 -14.79
CA SER A 207 16.08 -0.77 -15.69
C SER A 207 14.72 -1.47 -15.91
N PRO A 208 14.56 -2.27 -16.98
CA PRO A 208 13.36 -3.06 -17.21
C PRO A 208 13.00 -3.98 -16.03
N LEU A 209 13.97 -4.69 -15.44
CA LEU A 209 13.71 -5.55 -14.28
C LEU A 209 13.31 -4.75 -13.04
N SER A 210 13.90 -3.58 -12.80
CA SER A 210 13.48 -2.69 -11.72
C SER A 210 12.07 -2.15 -11.95
N HIS A 211 11.71 -1.87 -13.19
CA HIS A 211 10.35 -1.47 -13.57
C HIS A 211 9.33 -2.60 -13.33
N LEU A 212 9.68 -3.84 -13.67
CA LEU A 212 8.86 -5.03 -13.38
C LEU A 212 8.60 -5.17 -11.88
N VAL A 213 9.65 -5.13 -11.05
CA VAL A 213 9.49 -5.21 -9.59
C VAL A 213 8.51 -4.14 -9.10
N HIS A 214 8.67 -2.90 -9.55
CA HIS A 214 7.81 -1.81 -9.14
C HIS A 214 6.37 -1.97 -9.63
N ALA A 215 6.16 -2.44 -10.87
CA ALA A 215 4.84 -2.71 -11.42
C ALA A 215 4.14 -3.84 -10.65
N ARG A 216 4.87 -4.91 -10.28
CA ARG A 216 4.36 -6.00 -9.43
C ARG A 216 3.98 -5.49 -8.04
N MET A 217 4.82 -4.66 -7.40
CA MET A 217 4.52 -4.09 -6.09
C MET A 217 3.30 -3.17 -6.13
N ASN A 218 3.15 -2.33 -7.15
CA ASN A 218 1.98 -1.47 -7.28
C ASN A 218 0.70 -2.28 -7.52
N ARG A 219 0.77 -3.35 -8.33
CA ARG A 219 -0.37 -4.25 -8.49
C ARG A 219 -0.70 -4.98 -7.18
N ALA A 220 0.31 -5.42 -6.43
CA ALA A 220 0.11 -6.02 -5.12
C ALA A 220 -0.55 -5.04 -4.14
N LYS A 221 -0.12 -3.78 -4.09
CA LYS A 221 -0.77 -2.74 -3.27
C LYS A 221 -2.25 -2.55 -3.62
N GLN A 222 -2.59 -2.52 -4.90
CA GLN A 222 -3.99 -2.44 -5.35
C GLN A 222 -4.79 -3.65 -4.87
N LEU A 223 -4.26 -4.86 -5.07
CA LEU A 223 -4.94 -6.09 -4.63
C LEU A 223 -5.09 -6.15 -3.11
N LEU A 224 -4.11 -5.66 -2.35
CA LEU A 224 -4.19 -5.56 -0.90
C LEU A 224 -5.23 -4.54 -0.42
N ALA A 225 -5.55 -3.55 -1.25
CA ALA A 225 -6.49 -2.47 -0.94
C ALA A 225 -7.93 -2.76 -1.40
N GLU A 226 -8.08 -3.46 -2.52
CA GLU A 226 -9.36 -3.67 -3.19
C GLU A 226 -9.93 -5.08 -2.92
N THR A 227 -9.15 -5.99 -2.33
CA THR A 227 -9.54 -7.40 -2.19
C THR A 227 -9.03 -8.06 -0.91
N ASP A 228 -9.79 -9.05 -0.44
CA ASP A 228 -9.51 -9.86 0.76
C ASP A 228 -8.71 -11.13 0.41
N VAL A 229 -8.12 -11.17 -0.79
CA VAL A 229 -7.36 -12.33 -1.29
C VAL A 229 -6.12 -12.56 -0.42
N SER A 230 -5.74 -13.82 -0.15
CA SER A 230 -4.60 -14.12 0.72
C SER A 230 -3.29 -13.51 0.20
N ILE A 231 -2.35 -13.16 1.10
CA ILE A 231 -1.04 -12.61 0.72
C ILE A 231 -0.27 -13.58 -0.19
N ARG A 232 -0.43 -14.89 0.03
CA ARG A 232 0.14 -15.94 -0.81
C ARG A 232 -0.40 -15.85 -2.24
N ASP A 233 -1.71 -15.80 -2.41
CA ASP A 233 -2.35 -15.73 -3.73
C ASP A 233 -2.02 -14.41 -4.44
N ILE A 234 -1.91 -13.31 -3.68
CA ILE A 234 -1.45 -12.03 -4.21
C ILE A 234 -0.02 -12.16 -4.73
N ALA A 235 0.89 -12.74 -3.94
CA ALA A 235 2.28 -12.96 -4.35
C ALA A 235 2.36 -13.77 -5.65
N GLU A 236 1.61 -14.87 -5.74
CA GLU A 236 1.55 -15.72 -6.93
C GLU A 236 0.94 -14.98 -8.14
N SER A 237 -0.14 -14.22 -7.93
CA SER A 237 -0.83 -13.48 -9.00
C SER A 237 0.05 -12.39 -9.63
N VAL A 238 0.94 -11.77 -8.83
CA VAL A 238 1.89 -10.76 -9.30
C VAL A 238 3.23 -11.36 -9.73
N GLY A 239 3.39 -12.68 -9.70
CA GLY A 239 4.54 -13.40 -10.28
C GLY A 239 5.69 -13.69 -9.33
N TYR A 240 5.41 -13.89 -8.05
CA TYR A 240 6.34 -14.45 -7.06
C TYR A 240 5.82 -15.79 -6.55
N SER A 241 6.60 -16.85 -6.73
CA SER A 241 6.29 -18.18 -6.22
C SER A 241 6.63 -18.36 -4.73
N ASP A 242 7.55 -17.55 -4.21
CA ASP A 242 7.95 -17.55 -2.80
C ASP A 242 7.33 -16.33 -2.09
N MET A 243 6.37 -16.63 -1.21
CA MET A 243 5.68 -15.64 -0.37
C MET A 243 6.65 -14.89 0.55
N TYR A 244 7.64 -15.55 1.14
CA TYR A 244 8.60 -14.93 2.06
C TYR A 244 9.53 -13.98 1.32
N TYR A 245 9.96 -14.35 0.10
CA TYR A 245 10.70 -13.45 -0.77
C TYR A 245 9.86 -12.24 -1.17
N PHE A 246 8.60 -12.46 -1.56
CA PHE A 246 7.66 -11.38 -1.87
C PHE A 246 7.48 -10.42 -0.69
N THR A 247 7.23 -10.94 0.52
CA THR A 247 7.03 -10.12 1.73
C THR A 247 8.26 -9.27 2.05
N ARG A 248 9.48 -9.85 1.98
CA ARG A 248 10.73 -9.10 2.17
C ARG A 248 10.91 -8.01 1.12
N LEU A 249 10.64 -8.33 -0.14
CA LEU A 249 10.79 -7.38 -1.25
C LEU A 249 9.73 -6.28 -1.20
N PHE A 250 8.49 -6.61 -0.82
CA PHE A 250 7.41 -5.67 -0.60
C PHE A 250 7.79 -4.71 0.53
N LYS A 251 8.19 -5.22 1.71
CA LYS A 251 8.68 -4.39 2.82
C LYS A 251 9.82 -3.48 2.42
N LYS A 252 10.78 -3.99 1.64
CA LYS A 252 11.90 -3.19 1.11
C LYS A 252 11.44 -2.04 0.20
N GLN A 253 10.36 -2.22 -0.56
CA GLN A 253 9.86 -1.24 -1.53
C GLN A 253 8.82 -0.28 -0.93
N THR A 254 8.10 -0.69 0.11
CA THR A 254 6.95 0.04 0.66
C THR A 254 7.16 0.51 2.09
N GLY A 255 8.18 0.00 2.79
CA GLY A 255 8.46 0.28 4.20
C GLY A 255 7.76 -0.68 5.18
N VAL A 256 6.69 -1.37 4.76
CA VAL A 256 5.84 -2.22 5.61
C VAL A 256 5.56 -3.57 4.95
N THR A 257 5.26 -4.62 5.71
CA THR A 257 4.87 -5.92 5.12
C THR A 257 3.51 -5.84 4.39
N PRO A 258 3.19 -6.76 3.47
CA PRO A 258 1.89 -6.81 2.80
C PRO A 258 0.71 -6.85 3.78
N VAL A 259 0.83 -7.63 4.86
CA VAL A 259 -0.17 -7.71 5.93
C VAL A 259 -0.32 -6.36 6.61
N GLN A 260 0.80 -5.77 7.07
CA GLN A 260 0.79 -4.43 7.68
C GLN A 260 0.21 -3.36 6.76
N TYR A 261 0.44 -3.47 5.44
CA TYR A 261 -0.12 -2.56 4.46
C TYR A 261 -1.64 -2.69 4.33
N ARG A 262 -2.16 -3.92 4.29
CA ARG A 262 -3.61 -4.19 4.28
C ARG A 262 -4.27 -3.73 5.57
N MET A 263 -3.70 -4.12 6.70
CA MET A 263 -4.12 -3.72 8.03
C MET A 263 -4.23 -2.19 8.15
N ARG A 264 -3.20 -1.47 7.69
CA ARG A 264 -3.20 -0.01 7.62
C ARG A 264 -4.39 0.58 6.84
N LEU A 265 -4.89 -0.09 5.80
CA LEU A 265 -6.05 0.38 5.03
C LEU A 265 -7.38 0.12 5.73
N LEU A 266 -7.42 -0.84 6.66
CA LEU A 266 -8.61 -1.27 7.38
C LEU A 266 -8.74 -0.59 8.76
N GLY A 267 -7.85 0.35 9.09
CA GLY A 267 -7.84 1.00 10.41
C GLY A 267 -7.41 0.07 11.56
N LEU A 268 -6.91 -1.13 11.25
CA LEU A 268 -6.35 -2.08 12.20
C LEU A 268 -4.84 -1.99 12.06
N GLN A 269 -4.04 -1.66 13.07
CA GLN A 269 -2.59 -1.95 13.03
C GLN A 269 -2.15 -2.39 14.42
N GLY A 270 -1.10 -3.20 14.46
CA GLY A 270 -0.25 -3.35 15.63
C GLY A 270 0.97 -2.42 15.48
N SER A 271 1.60 -2.11 16.61
CA SER A 271 2.80 -1.26 16.73
C SER A 271 3.90 -1.62 15.73
N ILE A 272 4.42 -0.64 14.98
CA ILE A 272 5.64 -0.77 14.18
C ILE A 272 6.60 0.37 14.54
N ARG A 273 7.27 0.30 15.70
CA ARG A 273 8.50 1.07 15.95
C ARG A 273 9.53 0.27 16.76
N PRO A 274 10.36 -0.58 16.12
CA PRO A 274 11.36 -1.41 16.80
C PRO A 274 12.62 -0.66 17.28
N THR A 275 12.66 0.68 17.25
CA THR A 275 13.88 1.46 17.57
C THR A 275 13.71 2.52 18.66
N LEU A 276 12.56 2.57 19.34
CA LEU A 276 12.38 3.42 20.51
C LEU A 276 12.27 2.54 21.75
N THR A 277 13.42 2.17 22.34
CA THR A 277 13.44 1.85 23.77
C THR A 277 13.00 3.11 24.52
N SER A 278 11.81 3.07 25.09
CA SER A 278 11.33 4.11 26.01
C SER A 278 12.34 4.32 27.13
N ASN A 279 12.65 5.59 27.44
CA ASN A 279 13.52 5.93 28.56
C ASN A 279 12.88 5.46 29.88
N SER A 280 13.58 4.62 30.64
CA SER A 280 13.21 4.33 32.03
C SER A 280 13.37 5.60 32.88
N PHE A 281 12.34 5.95 33.65
CA PHE A 281 12.33 7.14 34.53
C PHE A 281 13.19 6.96 35.81
N ILE A 282 13.71 5.77 36.11
CA ILE A 282 14.34 5.46 37.41
C ILE A 282 15.87 5.36 37.31
N ALA A 283 16.45 5.26 36.11
CA ALA A 283 17.90 5.31 35.94
C ALA A 283 18.29 5.96 34.59
N PRO A 284 19.30 6.85 34.56
CA PRO A 284 19.88 7.30 33.30
C PRO A 284 20.49 6.10 32.55
N PRO A 285 20.57 6.15 31.22
CA PRO A 285 21.10 5.04 30.43
C PRO A 285 22.51 4.73 30.92
N ALA A 286 22.74 3.50 31.37
CA ALA A 286 24.09 3.00 31.49
C ALA A 286 24.70 3.12 30.10
N ALA A 287 25.81 3.85 29.98
CA ALA A 287 26.62 3.87 28.77
C ALA A 287 27.21 2.47 28.55
N GLY A 288 26.37 1.58 28.01
CA GLY A 288 26.76 0.27 27.55
C GLY A 288 27.28 0.42 26.13
N ASP A 289 28.59 0.50 26.01
CA ASP A 289 29.33 0.10 24.81
C ASP A 289 28.85 -1.29 24.39
N TYR A 290 27.93 -1.35 23.44
CA TYR A 290 27.73 -2.54 22.62
C TYR A 290 27.62 -2.10 21.17
N SER A 291 28.55 -2.67 20.40
CA SER A 291 28.77 -2.48 18.97
C SER A 291 27.48 -2.44 18.17
N VAL A 292 27.30 -1.32 17.46
CA VAL A 292 26.44 -1.21 16.28
C VAL A 292 26.99 -2.16 15.22
N ASP A 293 26.54 -3.41 15.25
CA ASP A 293 26.78 -4.40 14.19
C ASP A 293 25.55 -5.32 14.09
N SER A 294 24.49 -4.83 13.44
CA SER A 294 23.46 -5.70 12.86
C SER A 294 22.87 -5.17 11.54
N LEU A 295 23.65 -4.33 10.84
CA LEU A 295 23.35 -3.90 9.47
C LEU A 295 24.57 -4.09 8.57
N SER A 296 24.97 -5.33 8.33
CA SER A 296 25.79 -5.68 7.17
C SER A 296 25.81 -7.19 6.92
N ASP A 297 24.99 -7.65 5.98
CA ASP A 297 25.47 -8.67 5.06
C ASP A 297 24.78 -8.53 3.70
N ASN A 298 25.36 -7.65 2.88
CA ASN A 298 25.58 -7.82 1.44
C ASN A 298 26.07 -6.49 0.85
N HIS A 299 27.37 -6.22 0.99
CA HIS A 299 28.07 -5.26 0.15
C HIS A 299 29.16 -5.98 -0.63
N TYR A 300 28.88 -6.33 -1.89
CA TYR A 300 29.93 -6.52 -2.89
C TYR A 300 29.60 -5.73 -4.15
N GLN A 301 30.45 -4.71 -4.35
CA GLN A 301 30.86 -4.05 -5.58
C GLN A 301 29.90 -3.16 -6.39
N GLN A 302 30.48 -1.99 -6.73
CA GLN A 302 30.19 -1.00 -7.79
C GLN A 302 29.39 0.24 -7.35
N VAL A 303 29.88 1.49 -7.40
CA VAL A 303 31.08 2.10 -8.01
C VAL A 303 31.29 3.49 -7.35
N THR A 304 32.48 3.68 -6.79
CA THR A 304 33.38 4.86 -6.77
C THR A 304 32.87 6.30 -7.01
N TRP A 305 33.31 7.16 -6.07
CA TRP A 305 33.79 8.56 -6.21
C TRP A 305 32.78 9.72 -6.14
N GLY A 306 32.76 10.34 -4.96
CA GLY A 306 32.33 11.71 -4.69
C GLY A 306 32.93 12.18 -3.36
N VAL A 307 34.06 12.86 -3.45
CA VAL A 307 34.93 13.29 -2.35
C VAL A 307 34.30 14.46 -1.54
N ASN A 308 34.46 14.38 -0.21
CA ASN A 308 34.38 15.45 0.81
C ASN A 308 33.02 16.11 1.13
N ALA A 309 32.50 15.81 2.33
CA ALA A 309 31.91 16.82 3.22
C ALA A 309 32.55 16.68 4.61
N LEU A 310 33.46 17.62 4.88
CA LEU A 310 34.25 17.76 6.09
C LEU A 310 33.33 18.00 7.30
N ASN A 311 33.57 17.26 8.38
CA ASN A 311 33.01 17.51 9.70
C ASN A 311 33.43 18.91 10.18
N ARG A 312 32.56 19.92 10.06
CA ARG A 312 32.78 21.28 10.57
C ARG A 312 32.18 21.38 11.97
N THR A 313 32.85 20.81 12.96
CA THR A 313 32.63 21.24 14.34
C THR A 313 33.28 22.62 14.52
N LEU A 314 32.49 23.60 14.97
CA LEU A 314 33.00 24.93 15.33
C LEU A 314 34.05 24.75 16.44
N LYS A 315 35.31 25.12 16.18
CA LYS A 315 36.34 25.13 17.20
C LYS A 315 36.01 26.21 18.25
N PRO A 316 36.20 25.96 19.56
CA PRO A 316 35.85 26.88 20.65
C PRO A 316 36.57 28.25 20.56
N THR A 317 37.66 28.32 19.81
CA THR A 317 38.37 29.58 19.52
C THR A 317 37.53 30.57 18.70
N LEU A 318 36.61 30.09 17.86
CA LEU A 318 35.76 30.94 17.02
C LEU A 318 34.59 31.56 17.82
N ALA A 319 34.07 30.82 18.80
CA ALA A 319 33.05 31.30 19.74
C ALA A 319 33.61 32.37 20.69
N ALA A 320 34.86 32.22 21.16
CA ALA A 320 35.54 33.21 21.98
C ALA A 320 35.77 34.54 21.24
N SER A 321 36.14 34.49 19.95
CA SER A 321 36.28 35.70 19.11
C SER A 321 34.94 36.40 18.83
N LEU A 322 33.84 35.65 18.71
CA LEU A 322 32.49 36.21 18.53
C LEU A 322 31.98 36.89 19.81
N LEU A 323 32.24 36.32 20.99
CA LEU A 323 31.94 36.93 22.28
C LEU A 323 32.75 38.21 22.54
N PHE A 324 34.00 38.26 22.10
CA PHE A 324 34.83 39.47 22.17
C PHE A 324 34.33 40.57 21.20
N ALA A 325 33.83 40.20 20.02
CA ALA A 325 33.24 41.16 19.08
C ALA A 325 31.87 41.68 19.57
N PHE A 326 31.08 40.84 20.24
CA PHE A 326 29.76 41.22 20.77
C PHE A 326 29.84 42.16 21.98
N SER A 327 30.87 41.99 22.83
CA SER A 327 31.12 42.89 23.97
C SER A 327 31.61 44.28 23.53
N LEU A 328 32.35 44.38 22.42
CA LEU A 328 32.73 45.67 21.81
C LEU A 328 31.54 46.43 21.21
N LEU A 329 30.51 45.72 20.72
CA LEU A 329 29.28 46.33 20.17
C LEU A 329 28.34 46.88 21.26
N LEU A 330 28.29 46.23 22.43
CA LEU A 330 27.45 46.67 23.55
C LEU A 330 27.98 47.92 24.27
N ALA A 331 29.29 48.19 24.18
CA ALA A 331 29.89 49.41 24.73
C ALA A 331 29.62 50.68 23.91
N ALA A 332 29.13 50.55 22.67
CA ALA A 332 28.96 51.66 21.72
C ALA A 332 27.56 52.29 21.69
N CYS A 333 26.59 51.79 22.47
CA CYS A 333 25.21 52.29 22.48
C CYS A 333 24.74 52.80 23.86
N GLY A 334 25.66 53.30 24.68
CA GLY A 334 25.33 54.00 25.93
C GLY A 334 25.20 55.51 25.71
N GLY A 335 23.99 56.00 25.42
CA GLY A 335 23.76 57.43 25.19
C GLY A 335 22.32 57.90 25.47
N SER A 336 22.08 58.26 26.73
CA SER A 336 21.20 59.35 27.24
C SER A 336 19.70 59.39 26.93
N GLY A 337 18.90 59.58 27.99
CA GLY A 337 17.66 60.37 27.92
C GLY A 337 16.53 59.96 28.86
N THR A 338 16.64 60.35 30.14
CA THR A 338 15.54 60.31 31.14
C THR A 338 14.37 61.21 30.76
N ASN A 339 13.12 60.75 30.96
CA ASN A 339 12.13 61.47 31.77
C ASN A 339 10.86 60.64 32.05
N ASN A 340 10.48 60.65 33.32
CA ASN A 340 9.30 60.06 33.96
C ASN A 340 8.13 61.06 33.91
N VAL A 341 6.89 60.63 33.60
CA VAL A 341 5.62 61.00 34.30
C VAL A 341 4.55 59.93 33.93
N PRO A 342 3.71 59.45 34.88
CA PRO A 342 2.79 58.33 34.67
C PRO A 342 1.31 58.75 34.45
N GLY A 343 0.54 57.86 33.80
CA GLY A 343 -0.91 57.76 33.97
C GLY A 343 -1.72 57.70 32.68
N ALA A 344 -2.20 56.50 32.32
CA ALA A 344 -3.57 56.24 31.88
C ALA A 344 -3.75 54.73 31.70
N SER A 345 -4.81 54.22 32.32
CA SER A 345 -5.35 52.88 32.21
C SER A 345 -5.75 52.53 30.77
N GLU A 346 -5.23 51.43 30.26
CA GLU A 346 -5.80 50.71 29.12
C GLU A 346 -5.96 49.23 29.48
N GLU A 347 -7.19 48.76 29.31
CA GLU A 347 -7.59 47.36 29.34
C GLU A 347 -6.84 46.62 28.23
N THR A 348 -5.82 45.84 28.59
CA THR A 348 -5.23 44.86 27.68
C THR A 348 -5.97 43.55 27.82
N GLY A 349 -6.93 43.34 26.93
CA GLY A 349 -7.23 41.99 26.44
C GLY A 349 -5.95 41.44 25.80
N GLN A 350 -5.34 40.44 26.44
CA GLN A 350 -4.22 39.72 25.88
C GLN A 350 -4.70 38.92 24.67
N ALA A 351 -4.51 39.48 23.48
CA ALA A 351 -4.36 38.68 22.27
C ALA A 351 -3.04 37.90 22.43
N ALA A 352 -3.14 36.58 22.53
CA ALA A 352 -1.97 35.70 22.63
C ALA A 352 -1.02 35.96 21.44
N GLU A 353 0.25 36.20 21.75
CA GLU A 353 1.30 36.44 20.77
C GLU A 353 1.41 35.28 19.77
N SER A 354 1.32 35.61 18.48
CA SER A 354 1.39 34.69 17.33
C SER A 354 2.81 34.21 17.04
N GLY A 355 3.43 33.49 17.97
CA GLY A 355 4.70 32.80 17.74
C GLY A 355 4.51 31.49 16.97
N THR A 356 5.51 31.08 16.19
CA THR A 356 5.61 29.72 15.65
C THR A 356 6.79 28.99 16.30
N ARG A 357 6.75 27.65 16.31
CA ARG A 357 7.84 26.79 16.77
C ARG A 357 8.02 25.62 15.83
N THR A 358 9.24 25.10 15.74
CA THR A 358 9.51 23.89 14.95
C THR A 358 9.18 22.64 15.76
N TYR A 359 8.41 21.74 15.15
CA TYR A 359 8.10 20.41 15.68
C TYR A 359 8.62 19.34 14.71
N THR A 360 9.11 18.21 15.25
CA THR A 360 9.48 17.05 14.41
C THR A 360 8.40 16.01 14.55
N ASP A 361 7.68 15.75 13.46
CA ASP A 361 6.55 14.84 13.46
C ASP A 361 6.96 13.37 13.49
N ALA A 362 5.98 12.48 13.60
CA ALA A 362 6.18 11.05 13.68
C ALA A 362 6.80 10.43 12.42
N LEU A 363 6.76 11.12 11.27
CA LEU A 363 7.39 10.73 10.01
C LEU A 363 8.82 11.28 9.88
N GLY A 364 9.29 12.06 10.86
CA GLY A 364 10.60 12.70 10.85
C GLY A 364 10.63 14.05 10.10
N ASN A 365 9.46 14.59 9.73
CA ASN A 365 9.38 15.89 9.07
C ASN A 365 9.53 17.01 10.09
N ARG A 366 10.30 18.04 9.75
CA ARG A 366 10.38 19.27 10.53
C ARG A 366 9.32 20.25 10.03
N VAL A 367 8.34 20.56 10.86
CA VAL A 367 7.19 21.41 10.52
C VAL A 367 7.17 22.62 11.43
N GLU A 368 6.93 23.81 10.89
CA GLU A 368 6.66 25.01 11.69
C GLU A 368 5.17 25.05 12.03
N ILE A 369 4.86 24.97 13.32
CA ILE A 369 3.49 24.99 13.85
C ILE A 369 3.28 26.24 14.73
N PRO A 370 2.04 26.69 14.94
CA PRO A 370 1.75 27.73 15.92
C PRO A 370 2.27 27.35 17.31
N ALA A 371 2.74 28.33 18.08
CA ALA A 371 3.23 28.09 19.44
C ALA A 371 2.11 27.60 20.37
N ALA A 372 0.87 28.01 20.12
CA ALA A 372 -0.33 27.54 20.84
C ALA A 372 -1.52 27.43 19.87
N PRO A 373 -1.65 26.32 19.13
CA PRO A 373 -2.73 26.11 18.15
C PRO A 373 -4.12 26.25 18.79
N GLN A 374 -5.04 26.97 18.13
CA GLN A 374 -6.40 27.24 18.60
C GLN A 374 -7.49 26.66 17.71
N ARG A 375 -7.17 26.38 16.44
CA ARG A 375 -8.12 25.94 15.40
C ARG A 375 -7.65 24.63 14.77
N ALA A 376 -7.37 23.64 15.60
CA ALA A 376 -6.90 22.35 15.13
C ALA A 376 -8.03 21.54 14.48
N VAL A 377 -7.78 21.04 13.26
CA VAL A 377 -8.53 19.91 12.69
C VAL A 377 -7.76 18.65 13.01
N VAL A 378 -8.44 17.65 13.59
CA VAL A 378 -7.79 16.41 14.05
C VAL A 378 -8.50 15.22 13.42
N VAL A 379 -7.73 14.46 12.63
CA VAL A 379 -8.19 13.25 11.96
C VAL A 379 -7.80 12.05 12.81
N VAL A 380 -8.75 11.15 13.11
CA VAL A 380 -8.62 9.95 13.95
C VAL A 380 -8.38 10.22 15.44
N TYR A 381 -7.63 11.27 15.81
CA TYR A 381 -7.22 11.52 17.20
C TYR A 381 -8.06 12.57 17.94
N GLY A 382 -9.27 12.92 17.46
CA GLY A 382 -10.00 14.08 18.01
C GLY A 382 -10.30 13.96 19.51
N GLY A 383 -10.48 12.73 20.03
CA GLY A 383 -10.65 12.46 21.46
C GLY A 383 -9.46 12.84 22.34
N TYR A 384 -8.23 12.93 21.79
CA TYR A 384 -7.03 13.29 22.55
C TYR A 384 -6.96 14.77 22.94
N LEU A 385 -7.81 15.63 22.37
CA LEU A 385 -7.92 17.03 22.80
C LEU A 385 -8.77 17.19 24.08
N LEU A 386 -9.65 16.23 24.37
CA LEU A 386 -10.59 16.33 25.49
C LEU A 386 -9.89 16.40 26.86
N PRO A 387 -8.89 15.56 27.19
CA PRO A 387 -8.15 15.69 28.46
C PRO A 387 -7.36 16.98 28.58
N LEU A 388 -7.00 17.59 27.44
CA LEU A 388 -6.29 18.87 27.37
C LEU A 388 -7.23 20.08 27.57
N GLY A 389 -8.54 19.82 27.76
CA GLY A 389 -9.56 20.87 27.87
C GLY A 389 -9.86 21.58 26.56
N LEU A 390 -9.53 20.96 25.41
CA LEU A 390 -9.70 21.52 24.08
C LEU A 390 -10.72 20.71 23.27
N LYS A 391 -11.30 21.36 22.25
CA LYS A 391 -12.09 20.68 21.20
C LYS A 391 -11.51 21.04 19.83
N PRO A 392 -11.40 20.08 18.89
CA PRO A 392 -11.02 20.40 17.53
C PRO A 392 -12.12 21.22 16.85
N VAL A 393 -11.76 22.04 15.86
CA VAL A 393 -12.76 22.74 15.03
C VAL A 393 -13.39 21.80 14.00
N GLY A 394 -12.71 20.70 13.67
CA GLY A 394 -13.24 19.61 12.86
C GLY A 394 -12.62 18.27 13.20
N ALA A 395 -13.44 17.22 13.14
CA ALA A 395 -13.05 15.83 13.36
C ALA A 395 -13.80 14.91 12.38
N ASP A 396 -13.23 13.74 12.08
CA ASP A 396 -13.85 12.73 11.23
C ASP A 396 -15.10 12.13 11.88
N GLN A 397 -15.99 11.59 11.04
CA GLN A 397 -17.27 11.07 11.48
C GLN A 397 -17.15 9.99 12.56
N GLY A 398 -16.18 9.07 12.43
CA GLY A 398 -15.98 7.98 13.39
C GLY A 398 -15.64 8.53 14.78
N THR A 399 -14.75 9.51 14.85
CA THR A 399 -14.42 10.19 16.11
C THR A 399 -15.64 10.89 16.73
N LEU A 400 -16.49 11.53 15.92
CA LEU A 400 -17.70 12.20 16.41
C LEU A 400 -18.74 11.20 16.97
N GLU A 401 -18.87 10.04 16.34
CA GLU A 401 -19.76 8.97 16.79
C GLU A 401 -19.29 8.33 18.11
N GLN A 402 -17.98 8.33 18.36
CA GLN A 402 -17.38 7.82 19.60
C GLN A 402 -17.51 8.77 20.79
N TYR A 403 -17.58 10.07 20.53
CA TYR A 403 -17.69 11.14 21.54
C TYR A 403 -18.87 12.08 21.25
N PRO A 404 -20.11 11.57 21.20
CA PRO A 404 -21.26 12.34 20.73
C PRO A 404 -21.59 13.54 21.62
N ASP A 405 -21.39 13.40 22.93
CA ASP A 405 -21.68 14.45 23.91
C ASP A 405 -20.49 15.41 24.06
N GLU A 406 -19.27 14.88 24.18
CA GLU A 406 -18.07 15.68 24.39
C GLU A 406 -17.69 16.50 23.16
N LEU A 407 -17.89 15.96 21.95
CA LEU A 407 -17.63 16.65 20.68
C LEU A 407 -18.89 17.27 20.05
N ALA A 408 -19.96 17.43 20.83
CA ALA A 408 -21.14 18.17 20.39
C ALA A 408 -20.74 19.59 19.89
N GLY A 409 -21.13 19.89 18.65
CA GLY A 409 -20.84 21.17 17.98
C GLY A 409 -19.54 21.23 17.18
N VAL A 410 -18.72 20.16 17.18
CA VAL A 410 -17.54 20.04 16.30
C VAL A 410 -18.00 19.73 14.87
N SER A 411 -17.35 20.33 13.87
CA SER A 411 -17.72 20.12 12.47
C SER A 411 -17.28 18.74 11.97
N ASN A 412 -18.18 18.02 11.30
CA ASN A 412 -17.86 16.75 10.65
C ASN A 412 -17.12 17.01 9.32
N ILE A 413 -15.89 16.50 9.22
CA ILE A 413 -15.06 16.65 8.01
C ILE A 413 -15.29 15.54 6.97
N GLY A 414 -16.08 14.51 7.29
CA GLY A 414 -16.42 13.36 6.44
C GLY A 414 -15.98 12.02 7.06
N GLU A 415 -16.26 10.94 6.34
CA GLU A 415 -15.79 9.59 6.69
C GLU A 415 -14.28 9.42 6.43
N GLY A 416 -13.65 8.52 7.17
CA GLY A 416 -12.24 8.15 7.01
C GLY A 416 -11.30 9.33 7.25
N LEU A 417 -10.61 9.77 6.20
CA LEU A 417 -9.59 10.83 6.30
C LEU A 417 -10.16 12.25 6.17
N GLY A 418 -11.44 12.40 5.80
CA GLY A 418 -12.09 13.70 5.57
C GLY A 418 -11.83 14.29 4.19
N SER A 419 -12.59 15.33 3.84
CA SER A 419 -12.48 16.05 2.56
C SER A 419 -11.57 17.28 2.67
N GLU A 420 -10.69 17.48 1.68
CA GLU A 420 -9.85 18.68 1.59
C GLU A 420 -10.68 19.97 1.59
N GLU A 421 -11.83 19.95 0.93
CA GLU A 421 -12.73 21.11 0.82
C GLU A 421 -13.38 21.46 2.16
N THR A 422 -13.84 20.46 2.90
CA THR A 422 -14.46 20.67 4.22
C THR A 422 -13.43 21.16 5.23
N ILE A 423 -12.22 20.59 5.22
CA ILE A 423 -11.11 21.01 6.08
C ILE A 423 -10.69 22.45 5.77
N ALA A 424 -10.54 22.80 4.50
CA ALA A 424 -10.16 24.17 4.10
C ALA A 424 -11.21 25.22 4.53
N ALA A 425 -12.50 24.89 4.45
CA ALA A 425 -13.59 25.77 4.87
C ALA A 425 -13.56 26.10 6.38
N LEU A 426 -12.98 25.21 7.20
CA LEU A 426 -12.84 25.43 8.64
C LEU A 426 -11.69 26.38 9.00
N GLN A 427 -10.84 26.78 8.05
CA GLN A 427 -9.70 27.66 8.28
C GLN A 427 -8.84 27.22 9.49
N PRO A 428 -8.26 26.00 9.43
CA PRO A 428 -7.44 25.50 10.53
C PRO A 428 -6.11 26.24 10.64
N ASP A 429 -5.58 26.34 11.85
CA ASP A 429 -4.20 26.79 12.11
C ASP A 429 -3.22 25.63 12.31
N LEU A 430 -3.76 24.41 12.46
CA LEU A 430 -3.03 23.14 12.54
C LEU A 430 -3.92 22.01 12.04
N ILE A 431 -3.33 21.05 11.32
CA ILE A 431 -3.98 19.79 10.96
C ILE A 431 -3.16 18.63 11.55
N VAL A 432 -3.83 17.74 12.27
CA VAL A 432 -3.21 16.56 12.88
C VAL A 432 -3.72 15.31 12.18
N VAL A 433 -2.80 14.50 11.66
CA VAL A 433 -3.10 13.24 10.94
C VAL A 433 -2.30 12.08 11.52
N PRO A 434 -2.71 10.82 11.29
CA PRO A 434 -1.90 9.66 11.65
C PRO A 434 -0.63 9.49 10.79
N ASP A 435 0.39 8.82 11.30
CA ASP A 435 1.63 8.51 10.57
C ASP A 435 1.46 7.45 9.46
N TYR A 436 0.26 6.92 9.32
CA TYR A 436 -0.13 6.08 8.21
C TYR A 436 -0.90 6.77 7.09
N PHE A 437 -1.14 8.07 7.24
CA PHE A 437 -1.74 8.88 6.20
C PHE A 437 -0.93 8.77 4.91
N ASP A 438 -1.61 8.67 3.76
CA ASP A 438 -0.88 8.49 2.51
C ASP A 438 -0.06 9.77 2.18
N PRO A 439 1.13 9.64 1.56
CA PRO A 439 2.01 10.78 1.34
C PRO A 439 1.41 11.86 0.43
N ALA A 440 0.49 11.52 -0.47
CA ALA A 440 -0.11 12.48 -1.39
C ALA A 440 -1.13 13.35 -0.65
N SER A 441 -2.00 12.74 0.16
CA SER A 441 -2.98 13.46 0.98
C SER A 441 -2.30 14.29 2.08
N TYR A 442 -1.24 13.77 2.72
CA TYR A 442 -0.43 14.56 3.66
C TYR A 442 0.10 15.84 3.01
N ALA A 443 0.65 15.74 1.80
CA ALA A 443 1.17 16.88 1.05
C ALA A 443 0.06 17.86 0.61
N ASN A 444 -1.17 17.38 0.40
CA ASN A 444 -2.30 18.25 0.08
C ASN A 444 -2.78 19.03 1.30
N TYR A 445 -2.89 18.39 2.46
CA TYR A 445 -3.30 19.08 3.70
C TYR A 445 -2.28 20.13 4.12
N GLY A 446 -0.99 19.87 3.87
CA GLY A 446 0.07 20.87 4.06
C GLY A 446 -0.09 22.15 3.23
N LYS A 447 -0.94 22.16 2.19
CA LYS A 447 -1.29 23.39 1.44
C LYS A 447 -2.38 24.21 2.11
N ILE A 448 -3.12 23.63 3.06
CA ILE A 448 -4.23 24.25 3.78
C ILE A 448 -3.70 24.90 5.07
N ALA A 449 -2.98 24.13 5.89
CA ALA A 449 -2.38 24.58 7.16
C ALA A 449 -1.18 23.70 7.53
N PRO A 450 -0.32 24.12 8.48
CA PRO A 450 0.71 23.26 9.04
C PRO A 450 0.13 21.90 9.41
N THR A 451 0.69 20.83 8.83
CA THR A 451 0.18 19.47 8.99
C THR A 451 1.25 18.62 9.66
N ILE A 452 0.87 17.89 10.70
CA ILE A 452 1.78 17.03 11.45
C ILE A 452 1.24 15.60 11.52
N ALA A 453 2.13 14.64 11.36
CA ALA A 453 1.83 13.24 11.59
C ALA A 453 2.07 12.85 13.06
N VAL A 454 1.09 12.20 13.69
CA VAL A 454 1.19 11.61 15.03
C VAL A 454 1.21 10.09 14.90
N ALA A 455 2.13 9.45 15.62
CA ALA A 455 2.35 8.02 15.54
C ALA A 455 1.10 7.26 15.96
N TRP A 456 0.62 6.34 15.11
CA TRP A 456 -0.49 5.48 15.48
C TRP A 456 0.02 4.19 16.11
N GLY A 457 -0.25 4.02 17.40
CA GLY A 457 0.38 2.98 18.24
C GLY A 457 -0.16 1.55 18.08
N GLY A 458 -1.29 1.35 17.39
CA GLY A 458 -1.93 0.04 17.20
C GLY A 458 -2.57 -0.58 18.43
N ASP A 459 -1.80 -0.72 19.51
CA ASP A 459 -2.31 -0.67 20.88
C ASP A 459 -1.96 0.73 21.37
N PRO A 460 -2.96 1.63 21.57
CA PRO A 460 -2.65 3.02 21.78
C PRO A 460 -1.80 3.13 23.03
N ASP A 461 -0.57 3.59 22.86
CA ASP A 461 0.17 4.16 23.97
C ASP A 461 -0.49 5.50 24.28
N VAL A 462 -1.68 5.45 24.88
CA VAL A 462 -2.54 6.59 25.18
C VAL A 462 -1.74 7.65 25.92
N VAL A 463 -0.85 7.21 26.81
CA VAL A 463 0.04 8.06 27.58
C VAL A 463 1.00 8.83 26.66
N ASN A 464 1.75 8.15 25.81
CA ASN A 464 2.70 8.82 24.92
C ASN A 464 2.00 9.66 23.84
N THR A 465 0.91 9.17 23.26
CA THR A 465 0.13 9.95 22.29
C THR A 465 -0.49 11.19 22.93
N LEU A 466 -0.99 11.11 24.16
CA LEU A 466 -1.51 12.27 24.89
C LEU A 466 -0.40 13.25 25.26
N ARG A 467 0.79 12.75 25.60
CA ARG A 467 1.97 13.59 25.84
C ARG A 467 2.41 14.33 24.59
N ASP A 468 2.45 13.64 23.44
CA ASP A 468 2.72 14.25 22.13
C ASP A 468 1.66 15.31 21.79
N MET A 469 0.38 14.99 22.01
CA MET A 469 -0.71 15.95 21.79
C MET A 469 -0.61 17.16 22.73
N GLY A 470 -0.23 16.93 23.98
CA GLY A 470 0.04 17.97 24.98
C GLY A 470 1.18 18.87 24.54
N ASP A 471 2.28 18.33 24.01
CA ASP A 471 3.34 19.15 23.40
C ASP A 471 2.78 19.94 22.23
N ILE A 472 2.25 19.26 21.21
CA ILE A 472 1.70 19.86 19.98
C ILE A 472 0.80 21.06 20.27
N MET A 473 -0.16 20.88 21.18
CA MET A 473 -1.18 21.87 21.52
C MET A 473 -0.74 22.89 22.59
N ASN A 474 0.48 22.77 23.12
CA ASN A 474 1.00 23.57 24.23
C ASN A 474 0.10 23.49 25.46
N ARG A 475 -0.16 22.25 25.88
CA ARG A 475 -1.01 21.78 26.99
C ARG A 475 -0.35 20.60 27.73
N GLN A 476 0.96 20.68 27.94
CA GLN A 476 1.73 19.62 28.58
C GLN A 476 1.30 19.41 30.03
N ASP A 477 0.98 20.47 30.75
CA ASP A 477 0.56 20.39 32.16
C ASP A 477 -0.77 19.62 32.30
N GLU A 478 -1.74 19.90 31.42
CA GLU A 478 -3.02 19.19 31.38
C GLU A 478 -2.85 17.72 30.98
N ALA A 479 -1.97 17.44 30.00
CA ALA A 479 -1.64 16.08 29.59
C ALA A 479 -1.06 15.28 30.77
N GLU A 480 -0.01 15.80 31.44
CA GLU A 480 0.63 15.13 32.57
C GLU A 480 -0.31 15.01 33.78
N ALA A 481 -1.20 15.98 34.01
CA ALA A 481 -2.19 15.89 35.08
C ALA A 481 -3.20 14.75 34.85
N TRP A 482 -3.63 14.52 33.61
CA TRP A 482 -4.48 13.37 33.28
C TRP A 482 -3.70 12.05 33.37
N ILE A 483 -2.48 12.01 32.81
CA ILE A 483 -1.60 10.83 32.83
C ILE A 483 -1.34 10.40 34.28
N ALA A 484 -1.03 11.33 35.18
CA ALA A 484 -0.79 11.01 36.59
C ALA A 484 -1.99 10.35 37.26
N LYS A 485 -3.22 10.81 36.98
CA LYS A 485 -4.44 10.18 37.51
C LYS A 485 -4.67 8.78 36.94
N PHE A 486 -4.41 8.63 35.64
CA PHE A 486 -4.52 7.35 34.97
C PHE A 486 -3.49 6.35 35.52
N GLU A 487 -2.23 6.76 35.69
CA GLU A 487 -1.19 5.93 36.30
C GLU A 487 -1.47 5.59 37.76
N GLU A 488 -2.01 6.52 38.55
CA GLU A 488 -2.44 6.23 39.92
C GLU A 488 -3.52 5.14 39.95
N LYS A 489 -4.46 5.17 39.01
CA LYS A 489 -5.45 4.10 38.81
C LYS A 489 -4.77 2.78 38.46
N LEU A 490 -3.82 2.77 37.51
CA LEU A 490 -3.04 1.58 37.18
C LEU A 490 -2.18 1.06 38.34
N GLN A 491 -1.70 1.94 39.22
CA GLN A 491 -0.96 1.51 40.41
C GLN A 491 -1.90 0.87 41.42
N ARG A 492 -3.12 1.40 41.62
CA ARG A 492 -4.13 0.76 42.47
C ARG A 492 -4.46 -0.65 41.99
N ILE A 493 -4.51 -0.89 40.68
CA ILE A 493 -4.61 -2.23 40.07
C ILE A 493 -3.47 -3.12 40.57
N ARG A 494 -2.22 -2.71 40.38
CA ARG A 494 -1.04 -3.48 40.85
C ARG A 494 -1.08 -3.80 42.34
N ASP A 495 -1.56 -2.86 43.15
CA ASP A 495 -1.56 -2.98 44.61
C ASP A 495 -2.73 -3.84 45.16
N HIS A 496 -3.88 -3.88 44.47
CA HIS A 496 -5.11 -4.51 44.98
C HIS A 496 -5.52 -5.80 44.26
N ILE A 497 -4.87 -6.11 43.13
CA ILE A 497 -5.16 -7.31 42.36
C ILE A 497 -4.38 -8.49 42.92
N ASP A 498 -5.00 -9.17 43.88
CA ASP A 498 -4.63 -10.51 44.36
C ASP A 498 -5.12 -11.59 43.36
N VAL A 499 -4.81 -11.44 42.07
CA VAL A 499 -5.00 -12.55 41.12
C VAL A 499 -3.86 -13.51 41.41
N LYS A 500 -4.19 -14.61 42.08
CA LYS A 500 -3.26 -15.70 42.36
C LYS A 500 -2.90 -16.43 41.06
N LEU A 501 -2.16 -15.76 40.18
CA LEU A 501 -1.57 -16.40 39.02
C LEU A 501 -0.53 -17.40 39.51
N ALA A 502 -0.61 -18.63 39.04
CA ALA A 502 0.48 -19.56 39.26
C ALA A 502 1.72 -19.01 38.51
N PRO A 503 2.93 -19.11 39.08
CA PRO A 503 4.15 -18.73 38.38
C PRO A 503 4.21 -19.43 37.00
N GLY A 504 4.50 -18.67 35.94
CA GLY A 504 4.53 -19.18 34.56
C GLY A 504 3.18 -19.27 33.86
N THR A 505 2.11 -18.66 34.41
CA THR A 505 0.80 -18.60 33.72
C THR A 505 0.94 -17.78 32.43
N THR A 506 0.54 -18.38 31.31
CA THR A 506 0.75 -17.80 29.97
C THR A 506 -0.48 -17.09 29.41
N ALA A 507 -0.26 -16.01 28.66
CA ALA A 507 -1.34 -15.30 27.96
C ALA A 507 -0.97 -14.94 26.52
N ILE A 508 -1.95 -15.03 25.62
CA ILE A 508 -1.84 -14.53 24.24
C ILE A 508 -2.82 -13.38 24.06
N THR A 509 -2.30 -12.24 23.61
CA THR A 509 -3.10 -11.13 23.10
C THR A 509 -3.31 -11.29 21.60
N PHE A 510 -4.52 -11.12 21.08
CA PHE A 510 -4.75 -11.15 19.64
C PHE A 510 -6.01 -10.42 19.18
N ILE A 511 -6.12 -10.23 17.86
CA ILE A 511 -7.36 -9.91 17.16
C ILE A 511 -7.59 -10.98 16.10
N HIS A 512 -8.84 -11.41 15.91
CA HIS A 512 -9.20 -12.32 14.82
C HIS A 512 -9.73 -11.51 13.65
N TYR A 513 -9.05 -11.61 12.50
CA TYR A 513 -9.40 -10.86 11.31
C TYR A 513 -9.19 -11.72 10.06
N GLU A 514 -10.23 -11.84 9.23
CA GLU A 514 -10.20 -12.60 7.96
C GLU A 514 -9.64 -14.04 8.05
N GLY A 515 -9.87 -14.73 9.17
CA GLY A 515 -9.38 -16.11 9.37
C GLY A 515 -7.92 -16.21 9.83
N GLU A 516 -7.29 -15.08 10.16
CA GLU A 516 -5.97 -15.02 10.79
C GLU A 516 -6.05 -14.46 12.21
N PHE A 517 -5.10 -14.89 13.05
CA PHE A 517 -4.92 -14.42 14.41
C PHE A 517 -3.72 -13.47 14.47
N LEU A 518 -4.04 -12.20 14.69
CA LEU A 518 -3.07 -11.12 14.76
C LEU A 518 -2.58 -10.99 16.19
N ILE A 519 -1.35 -11.43 16.46
CA ILE A 519 -0.79 -11.51 17.80
C ILE A 519 -0.32 -10.12 18.26
N GLY A 520 -0.82 -9.72 19.43
CA GLY A 520 -0.37 -8.52 20.14
C GLY A 520 0.95 -8.75 20.86
N GLY A 521 1.69 -7.67 21.06
CA GLY A 521 2.99 -7.69 21.73
C GLY A 521 2.91 -7.38 23.22
N GLU A 522 4.08 -7.28 23.86
CA GLU A 522 4.26 -6.78 25.23
C GLU A 522 4.26 -5.24 25.33
N GLY A 523 4.19 -4.55 24.18
CA GLY A 523 4.08 -3.10 24.07
C GLY A 523 2.63 -2.58 24.17
N GLY A 524 2.45 -1.27 23.98
CA GLY A 524 1.13 -0.62 24.03
C GLY A 524 0.50 -0.58 25.43
N THR A 525 -0.77 -0.19 25.56
CA THR A 525 -1.44 -0.13 26.87
C THR A 525 -1.90 -1.51 27.32
N LEU A 526 -2.53 -2.30 26.45
CA LEU A 526 -3.01 -3.65 26.78
C LEU A 526 -1.86 -4.62 27.06
N GLY A 527 -0.83 -4.62 26.19
CA GLY A 527 0.32 -5.51 26.37
C GLY A 527 1.08 -5.22 27.67
N LYS A 528 1.31 -3.93 28.01
CA LYS A 528 1.92 -3.55 29.29
C LYS A 528 1.08 -4.01 30.47
N LEU A 529 -0.24 -3.81 30.43
CA LEU A 529 -1.13 -4.26 31.49
C LEU A 529 -1.02 -5.77 31.70
N ILE A 530 -1.11 -6.57 30.64
CA ILE A 530 -1.12 -8.04 30.74
C ILE A 530 0.24 -8.57 31.18
N TYR A 531 1.32 -8.21 30.48
CA TYR A 531 2.61 -8.86 30.64
C TYR A 531 3.48 -8.23 31.73
N LYS A 532 3.29 -6.94 32.05
CA LYS A 532 4.09 -6.25 33.07
C LYS A 532 3.32 -6.02 34.36
N ASP A 533 2.07 -5.60 34.29
CA ASP A 533 1.30 -5.19 35.47
C ASP A 533 0.57 -6.37 36.13
N TYR A 534 -0.12 -7.18 35.34
CA TYR A 534 -0.77 -8.41 35.79
C TYR A 534 0.22 -9.59 35.92
N GLY A 535 1.33 -9.56 35.19
CA GLY A 535 2.42 -10.53 35.33
C GLY A 535 2.20 -11.85 34.58
N PHE A 536 1.37 -11.87 33.53
CA PHE A 536 1.31 -13.02 32.63
C PHE A 536 2.60 -13.16 31.82
N GLU A 537 2.94 -14.39 31.44
CA GLU A 537 4.06 -14.65 30.53
C GLU A 537 3.58 -14.84 29.09
N MET A 538 4.31 -14.29 28.12
CA MET A 538 4.09 -14.63 26.72
C MET A 538 4.65 -16.05 26.45
N PRO A 539 3.91 -16.93 25.76
CA PRO A 539 4.42 -18.25 25.37
C PRO A 539 5.76 -18.16 24.64
N GLU A 540 6.71 -19.05 24.97
CA GLU A 540 8.09 -19.01 24.46
C GLU A 540 8.16 -18.95 22.92
N GLN A 541 7.28 -19.68 22.24
CA GLN A 541 7.20 -19.73 20.78
C GLN A 541 6.79 -18.39 20.17
N LEU A 542 6.11 -17.55 20.94
CA LEU A 542 5.60 -16.24 20.52
C LEU A 542 6.48 -15.08 21.01
N LYS A 543 7.49 -15.32 21.85
CA LYS A 543 8.43 -14.26 22.30
C LYS A 543 9.17 -13.59 21.14
N GLN A 544 9.38 -14.29 20.02
CA GLN A 544 9.92 -13.68 18.79
C GLN A 544 8.99 -12.59 18.19
N TYR A 545 7.73 -12.55 18.65
CA TYR A 545 6.70 -11.58 18.30
C TYR A 545 6.34 -10.67 19.49
N SER A 546 7.23 -10.52 20.49
CA SER A 546 7.02 -9.63 21.65
C SER A 546 6.76 -8.17 21.24
N ASP A 547 7.21 -7.77 20.06
CA ASP A 547 6.96 -6.44 19.49
C ASP A 547 5.58 -6.32 18.82
N GLY A 548 4.83 -7.42 18.74
CA GLY A 548 3.49 -7.54 18.14
C GLY A 548 3.49 -7.62 16.61
N GLY A 549 2.28 -7.73 16.04
CA GLY A 549 2.05 -7.61 14.60
C GLY A 549 2.34 -8.86 13.77
N ALA A 550 2.45 -10.03 14.41
CA ALA A 550 2.51 -11.31 13.71
C ALA A 550 1.10 -11.79 13.36
N ALA A 551 0.94 -12.40 12.19
CA ALA A 551 -0.30 -13.05 11.78
C ALA A 551 -0.07 -14.57 11.78
N LEU A 552 -0.90 -15.30 12.52
CA LEU A 552 -0.91 -16.76 12.53
C LEU A 552 -2.15 -17.27 11.79
N SER A 553 -1.99 -18.32 10.98
CA SER A 553 -3.16 -19.05 10.46
C SER A 553 -3.92 -19.73 11.61
N GLU A 554 -5.17 -20.12 11.38
CA GLU A 554 -5.95 -20.89 12.36
C GLU A 554 -5.18 -22.13 12.87
N GLU A 555 -4.54 -22.88 11.97
CA GLU A 555 -3.79 -24.08 12.36
C GLU A 555 -2.55 -23.75 13.20
N ALA A 556 -1.84 -22.68 12.84
CA ALA A 556 -0.66 -22.24 13.56
C ALA A 556 -1.02 -21.68 14.95
N PHE A 557 -2.17 -21.03 15.07
CA PHE A 557 -2.71 -20.51 16.32
C PHE A 557 -3.13 -21.63 17.27
N VAL A 558 -3.85 -22.65 16.76
CA VAL A 558 -4.24 -23.84 17.56
C VAL A 558 -3.03 -24.56 18.15
N ALA A 559 -1.90 -24.55 17.45
CA ALA A 559 -0.66 -25.16 17.91
C ALA A 559 0.02 -24.39 19.06
N GLN A 560 -0.49 -23.21 19.47
CA GLN A 560 0.06 -22.41 20.56
C GLN A 560 -0.72 -22.65 21.87
N PRO A 561 -0.14 -23.32 22.87
CA PRO A 561 -0.77 -23.44 24.18
C PRO A 561 -0.70 -22.10 24.93
N ALA A 562 -1.83 -21.68 25.52
CA ALA A 562 -1.88 -20.57 26.45
C ALA A 562 -2.98 -20.77 27.49
N ASP A 563 -2.77 -20.26 28.70
CA ASP A 563 -3.73 -20.35 29.81
C ASP A 563 -4.84 -19.32 29.71
N TYR A 564 -4.54 -18.13 29.15
CA TYR A 564 -5.47 -17.03 28.98
C TYR A 564 -5.39 -16.43 27.58
N PHE A 565 -6.54 -16.01 27.08
CA PHE A 565 -6.68 -15.23 25.87
C PHE A 565 -7.19 -13.83 26.20
N PHE A 566 -6.48 -12.84 25.68
CA PHE A 566 -6.92 -11.45 25.70
C PHE A 566 -7.17 -11.01 24.26
N THR A 567 -8.32 -10.43 23.99
CA THR A 567 -8.69 -10.03 22.64
C THR A 567 -9.30 -8.64 22.61
N GLN A 568 -9.17 -7.99 21.45
CA GLN A 568 -9.80 -6.70 21.13
C GLN A 568 -10.80 -6.90 20.00
N MET A 569 -11.99 -7.37 20.34
CA MET A 569 -13.10 -7.60 19.41
C MET A 569 -14.30 -6.73 19.76
N THR A 570 -15.05 -6.32 18.75
CA THR A 570 -16.42 -5.81 18.94
C THR A 570 -17.34 -6.90 19.50
N ASP A 571 -18.52 -6.54 19.98
CA ASP A 571 -19.49 -7.52 20.50
C ASP A 571 -19.88 -8.57 19.43
N GLU A 572 -20.02 -8.15 18.18
CA GLU A 572 -20.32 -9.03 17.05
C GLU A 572 -19.14 -9.96 16.74
N GLU A 573 -17.92 -9.41 16.64
CA GLU A 573 -16.70 -10.19 16.40
C GLU A 573 -16.47 -11.22 17.52
N LEU A 574 -16.71 -10.83 18.78
CA LEU A 574 -16.59 -11.70 19.93
C LEU A 574 -17.63 -12.82 19.90
N ALA A 575 -18.87 -12.54 19.50
CA ALA A 575 -19.90 -13.57 19.35
C ALA A 575 -19.52 -14.59 18.28
N ASN A 576 -19.05 -14.12 17.12
CA ASN A 576 -18.57 -14.97 16.03
C ASN A 576 -17.35 -15.81 16.45
N PHE A 577 -16.41 -15.19 17.16
CA PHE A 577 -15.25 -15.88 17.71
C PHE A 577 -15.64 -16.98 18.70
N LYS A 578 -16.58 -16.68 19.61
CA LYS A 578 -17.13 -17.64 20.58
C LYS A 578 -17.82 -18.83 19.92
N GLU A 579 -18.46 -18.65 18.77
CA GLU A 579 -19.01 -19.75 17.98
C GLU A 579 -17.88 -20.58 17.32
N MET A 580 -16.91 -19.92 16.71
CA MET A 580 -15.80 -20.57 16.02
C MET A 580 -14.99 -21.49 16.93
N ILE A 581 -14.66 -21.04 18.15
CA ILE A 581 -13.88 -21.84 19.12
C ILE A 581 -14.64 -23.04 19.69
N GLN A 582 -15.94 -23.20 19.41
CA GLN A 582 -16.68 -24.40 19.79
C GLN A 582 -16.24 -25.62 18.97
N LYS A 583 -15.59 -25.43 17.81
CA LYS A 583 -15.06 -26.50 16.98
C LYS A 583 -14.04 -27.34 17.76
N PRO A 584 -13.97 -28.68 17.57
CA PRO A 584 -13.12 -29.56 18.38
C PRO A 584 -11.62 -29.19 18.40
N VAL A 585 -11.12 -28.60 17.31
CA VAL A 585 -9.71 -28.24 17.15
C VAL A 585 -9.24 -27.20 18.18
N TYR A 586 -10.09 -26.20 18.50
CA TYR A 586 -9.79 -25.15 19.47
C TYR A 586 -9.96 -25.59 20.93
N ARG A 587 -10.78 -26.61 21.18
CA ARG A 587 -10.98 -27.18 22.52
C ARG A 587 -9.74 -27.88 23.07
N THR A 588 -8.66 -27.96 22.30
CA THR A 588 -7.36 -28.46 22.79
C THR A 588 -6.57 -27.39 23.54
N ILE A 589 -6.92 -26.11 23.39
CA ILE A 589 -6.20 -24.97 23.97
C ILE A 589 -6.67 -24.74 25.41
N PRO A 590 -5.76 -24.62 26.41
CA PRO A 590 -6.14 -24.46 27.81
C PRO A 590 -7.05 -23.25 28.08
N ALA A 591 -6.79 -22.10 27.44
CA ALA A 591 -7.63 -20.91 27.56
C ALA A 591 -9.09 -21.16 27.13
N VAL A 592 -9.30 -21.90 26.04
CA VAL A 592 -10.63 -22.24 25.53
C VAL A 592 -11.31 -23.27 26.42
N GLN A 593 -10.58 -24.30 26.86
CA GLN A 593 -11.10 -25.36 27.74
C GLN A 593 -11.68 -24.82 29.04
N HIS A 594 -11.01 -23.83 29.64
CA HIS A 594 -11.39 -23.25 30.93
C HIS A 594 -12.22 -21.97 30.79
N GLY A 595 -12.59 -21.57 29.57
CA GLY A 595 -13.37 -20.34 29.33
C GLY A 595 -12.63 -19.04 29.71
N ARG A 596 -11.30 -19.05 29.67
CA ARG A 596 -10.42 -17.94 30.08
C ARG A 596 -10.15 -16.99 28.92
N ILE A 597 -11.21 -16.39 28.41
CA ILE A 597 -11.18 -15.47 27.26
C ILE A 597 -11.71 -14.12 27.73
N ILE A 598 -10.84 -13.12 27.72
CA ILE A 598 -11.09 -11.78 28.23
C ILE A 598 -11.09 -10.84 27.02
N ASN A 599 -12.18 -10.10 26.85
CA ASN A 599 -12.30 -9.17 25.73
C ASN A 599 -12.34 -7.74 26.28
N VAL A 600 -11.42 -6.92 25.78
CA VAL A 600 -11.51 -5.48 25.92
C VAL A 600 -12.04 -4.94 24.60
N THR A 601 -13.23 -4.34 24.61
CA THR A 601 -13.86 -3.95 23.34
C THR A 601 -13.00 -2.95 22.58
N ARG A 602 -12.79 -3.22 21.29
CA ARG A 602 -12.01 -2.35 20.41
C ARG A 602 -12.59 -0.93 20.33
N ASP A 603 -13.90 -0.81 20.47
CA ASP A 603 -14.64 0.46 20.38
C ASP A 603 -14.29 1.43 21.51
N LYS A 604 -13.79 0.92 22.63
CA LYS A 604 -13.29 1.76 23.73
C LYS A 604 -11.77 1.78 23.80
N TRP A 605 -11.12 0.66 23.46
CA TRP A 605 -9.69 0.51 23.67
C TRP A 605 -8.82 1.32 22.72
N ASN A 606 -9.28 1.62 21.49
CA ASN A 606 -8.40 2.16 20.44
C ASN A 606 -8.58 3.65 20.13
N TYR A 607 -9.53 4.33 20.78
CA TYR A 607 -10.08 5.58 20.26
C TYR A 607 -9.88 6.82 21.13
N GLY A 608 -9.17 6.69 22.25
CA GLY A 608 -8.63 7.84 22.96
C GLY A 608 -8.67 7.73 24.48
N PRO A 609 -8.13 8.74 25.18
CA PRO A 609 -7.83 8.65 26.61
C PRO A 609 -9.04 8.32 27.49
N TYR A 610 -10.17 9.01 27.30
CA TYR A 610 -11.37 8.78 28.12
C TYR A 610 -12.00 7.40 27.90
N LEU A 611 -12.00 6.91 26.66
CA LEU A 611 -12.56 5.60 26.35
C LEU A 611 -11.66 4.47 26.88
N VAL A 612 -10.34 4.64 26.79
CA VAL A 612 -9.39 3.69 27.37
C VAL A 612 -9.46 3.68 28.90
N ASP A 613 -9.65 4.85 29.54
CA ASP A 613 -9.87 4.90 30.98
C ASP A 613 -11.10 4.08 31.40
N GLN A 614 -12.23 4.22 30.69
CA GLN A 614 -13.41 3.39 30.91
C GLN A 614 -13.15 1.91 30.62
N ALA A 615 -12.45 1.59 29.53
CA ALA A 615 -12.19 0.21 29.16
C ALA A 615 -11.26 -0.50 30.16
N VAL A 616 -10.34 0.25 30.79
CA VAL A 616 -9.53 -0.27 31.90
C VAL A 616 -10.40 -0.61 33.11
N ASP A 617 -11.45 0.16 33.42
CA ASP A 617 -12.39 -0.21 34.49
C ASP A 617 -13.08 -1.55 34.18
N GLU A 618 -13.55 -1.74 32.94
CA GLU A 618 -14.16 -2.99 32.50
C GLU A 618 -13.17 -4.17 32.55
N LEU A 619 -11.91 -3.94 32.19
CA LEU A 619 -10.87 -4.95 32.32
C LEU A 619 -10.64 -5.32 33.78
N ILE A 620 -10.61 -4.35 34.69
CA ILE A 620 -10.46 -4.60 36.14
C ILE A 620 -11.62 -5.47 36.64
N ASP A 621 -12.85 -5.15 36.26
CA ASP A 621 -14.03 -5.92 36.67
C ASP A 621 -13.94 -7.36 36.16
N GLN A 622 -13.63 -7.55 34.88
CA GLN A 622 -13.42 -8.89 34.29
C GLN A 622 -12.28 -9.65 34.99
N MET A 623 -11.18 -8.98 35.31
CA MET A 623 -10.03 -9.59 35.99
C MET A 623 -10.34 -9.97 37.44
N ASN A 624 -11.20 -9.23 38.13
CA ASN A 624 -11.65 -9.56 39.49
C ASN A 624 -12.57 -10.79 39.52
N GLU A 625 -13.35 -11.01 38.46
CA GLU A 625 -14.21 -12.20 38.32
C GLU A 625 -13.42 -13.51 38.09
N ILE A 626 -12.14 -13.42 37.70
CA ILE A 626 -11.23 -14.57 37.56
C ILE A 626 -10.89 -15.20 38.94
N LYS A 627 -11.30 -14.58 40.05
CA LYS A 627 -11.24 -15.20 41.39
C LYS A 627 -12.32 -16.28 41.56
N SER A 628 -12.08 -17.48 41.04
CA SER A 628 -12.61 -18.74 41.59
C SER A 628 -11.77 -19.94 41.18
#